data_AF-A0A820EYJ4-F1
#
_entry.id   AF-A0A820EYJ4-F1
#
_cell.length_a   1.000
_cell.length_b   1.000
_cell.length_c   1.000
_cell.angle_alpha   90.00
_cell.angle_beta   90.00
_cell.angle_gamma   90.00
#
_symmetry.space_group_name_H-M   'P 1'
#
loop_
_entity.id
_entity.type
_entity.pdbx_description
1 polymer ?
#
loop_
_entity_poly.entity_id
_entity_poly.type
_entity_poly.pdbx_seq_one_letter_code
_entity_poly.pdbx_strand_id
1 'polypeptide(L)' 'MSSPKKNKKKFTIAVEGNIGSGKSTVLSCLEKSPLCDVIPEPIESWTNHKGHNIL' A
#
# COMPACT_ATOMS: atom_id res chain seq x y z
N MET A 1 -22.99 18.19 -25.55
CA MET A 1 -21.58 17.85 -25.85
C MET A 1 -20.89 17.43 -24.57
N SER A 2 -20.48 16.16 -24.45
CA SER A 2 -19.76 15.66 -23.26
C SER A 2 -18.27 15.82 -23.51
N SER A 3 -17.59 16.64 -22.69
CA SER A 3 -16.14 16.83 -22.79
C SER A 3 -15.38 15.51 -22.56
N PRO A 4 -14.27 15.25 -23.27
CA PRO A 4 -13.52 14.01 -23.09
C PRO A 4 -12.99 13.93 -21.66
N LYS A 5 -13.36 12.86 -20.93
CA LYS A 5 -12.78 12.56 -19.62
C LYS A 5 -11.28 12.38 -19.80
N LYS A 6 -10.46 13.34 -19.31
CA LYS A 6 -9.01 13.14 -19.17
C LYS A 6 -8.83 11.89 -18.31
N ASN A 7 -8.32 10.80 -18.89
CA ASN A 7 -7.91 9.62 -18.13
C ASN A 7 -6.85 10.07 -17.12
N LYS A 8 -7.24 10.22 -15.86
CA LYS A 8 -6.30 10.54 -14.78
C LYS A 8 -5.34 9.36 -14.67
N LYS A 9 -4.10 9.54 -15.13
CA LYS A 9 -3.05 8.54 -14.97
C LYS A 9 -2.86 8.30 -13.47
N LYS A 10 -3.05 7.06 -13.04
CA LYS A 10 -2.67 6.63 -11.69
C LYS A 10 -1.14 6.63 -11.58
N PHE A 11 -0.63 6.88 -10.39
CA PHE A 11 0.80 6.78 -10.09
C PHE A 11 0.96 6.04 -8.75
N THR A 12 2.15 5.48 -8.55
CA THR A 12 2.47 4.67 -7.36
C THR A 12 3.47 5.43 -6.50
N ILE A 13 3.24 5.44 -5.20
CA ILE A 13 4.19 5.93 -4.19
C ILE A 13 4.65 4.72 -3.38
N ALA A 14 5.96 4.51 -3.28
CA ALA A 14 6.55 3.57 -2.34
C ALA A 14 6.89 4.29 -1.03
N VAL A 15 6.48 3.72 0.10
CA VAL A 15 6.78 4.25 1.44
C VAL A 15 7.86 3.37 2.07
N GLU A 16 9.09 3.89 2.15
CA GLU A 16 10.27 3.14 2.62
C GLU A 16 10.78 3.64 3.98
N GLY A 17 11.53 2.78 4.68
CA GLY A 17 12.13 3.09 5.98
C GLY A 17 12.35 1.85 6.86
N ASN A 18 13.14 2.00 7.93
CA ASN A 18 13.50 0.89 8.84
C ASN A 18 12.27 0.24 9.53
N ILE A 19 12.45 -0.98 10.04
CA ILE A 19 11.48 -1.62 10.93
C ILE A 19 11.30 -0.74 12.17
N GLY A 20 10.04 -0.52 12.56
CA GLY A 20 9.69 0.36 13.68
C GLY A 20 9.63 1.86 13.36
N SER A 21 9.85 2.29 12.11
CA SER A 21 9.78 3.72 11.74
C SER A 21 8.36 4.28 11.58
N GLY A 22 7.32 3.45 11.76
CA GLY A 22 5.91 3.89 11.68
C GLY A 22 5.27 3.86 10.28
N LYS A 23 5.89 3.19 9.30
CA LYS A 23 5.35 3.07 7.92
C LYS A 23 3.90 2.56 7.88
N SER A 24 3.63 1.46 8.58
CA SER A 24 2.29 0.86 8.61
C SER A 24 1.25 1.82 9.18
N THR A 25 1.63 2.63 10.18
CA THR A 25 0.77 3.68 10.75
C THR A 25 0.38 4.72 9.70
N VAL A 26 1.34 5.16 8.87
CA VAL A 26 1.06 6.10 7.76
C VAL A 26 0.10 5.49 6.75
N LEU A 27 0.31 4.22 6.37
CA LEU A 27 -0.58 3.51 5.46
C LEU A 27 -2.00 3.38 6.02
N SER A 28 -2.18 3.02 7.29
CA SER A 28 -3.49 2.94 7.93
C SER A 28 -4.23 4.29 8.02
N CYS A 29 -3.50 5.41 8.11
CA CYS A 29 -4.12 6.73 8.00
C CYS A 29 -4.66 7.01 6.59
N LEU A 30 -4.02 6.47 5.55
CA LEU A 30 -4.40 6.64 4.15
C LEU A 30 -5.46 5.65 3.67
N GLU A 31 -5.63 4.50 4.32
CA GLU A 31 -6.64 3.48 3.96
C GLU A 31 -8.07 4.03 3.88
N LYS A 32 -8.39 5.07 4.67
CA LYS A 32 -9.72 5.71 4.67
C LYS A 32 -9.89 6.76 3.58
N SER A 33 -8.83 7.07 2.82
CA SER A 33 -8.85 8.12 1.81
C SER A 33 -9.47 7.61 0.50
N PRO A 34 -10.45 8.32 -0.09
CA PRO A 34 -10.98 7.97 -1.41
C PRO A 34 -10.02 8.31 -2.57
N LEU A 35 -8.84 8.87 -2.25
CA LEU A 35 -7.88 9.36 -3.25
C LEU A 35 -6.88 8.29 -3.70
N CYS A 36 -6.68 7.24 -2.91
CA CYS A 36 -5.65 6.22 -3.16
C CYS A 36 -6.06 4.86 -2.62
N ASP A 37 -5.50 3.83 -3.26
CA ASP A 37 -5.53 2.46 -2.75
C ASP A 37 -4.24 2.22 -1.93
N VAL A 38 -4.35 1.52 -0.80
CA VAL A 38 -3.21 1.17 0.05
C VAL A 38 -2.86 -0.31 -0.13
N ILE A 39 -1.56 -0.60 -0.28
CA ILE A 39 -1.02 -1.95 -0.40
C ILE A 39 0.01 -2.16 0.74
N PRO A 40 -0.34 -2.87 1.82
CA PRO A 40 0.57 -3.12 2.94
C PRO A 40 1.61 -4.20 2.63
N GLU A 41 2.65 -4.29 3.47
CA GLU A 41 3.63 -5.39 3.44
C GLU A 41 2.93 -6.74 3.70
N PRO A 42 3.22 -7.80 2.92
CA PRO A 42 2.55 -9.10 3.06
C PRO A 42 3.15 -9.96 4.19
N ILE A 43 3.13 -9.45 5.41
CA ILE A 43 3.70 -10.08 6.62
C ILE A 43 3.16 -11.51 6.83
N GLU A 44 1.87 -11.73 6.62
CA GLU A 44 1.27 -13.06 6.76
C GLU A 44 1.89 -14.08 5.78
N SER A 45 2.11 -13.67 4.54
CA SER A 45 2.71 -14.55 3.53
C SER A 45 4.18 -14.86 3.84
N TRP A 46 4.89 -13.94 4.49
CA TRP A 46 6.30 -14.13 4.86
C TRP A 46 6.45 -14.96 6.14
N THR A 47 5.55 -14.78 7.11
CA THR A 47 5.58 -15.53 8.36
C THR A 47 5.03 -16.94 8.23
N ASN A 48 4.24 -17.22 7.19
CA ASN A 48 3.72 -18.54 6.87
C ASN A 48 3.84 -18.87 5.37
N HIS A 49 5.07 -19.00 4.90
CA HIS A 49 5.34 -19.52 3.56
C HIS A 49 5.38 -21.06 3.60
N LYS A 50 4.26 -21.71 3.26
CA LYS A 50 4.13 -23.18 3.26
C LYS A 50 4.47 -23.82 4.62
N GLY A 51 4.08 -23.19 5.72
CA GLY A 51 4.40 -23.66 7.08
C GLY A 51 5.76 -23.22 7.61
N HIS A 52 6.51 -22.42 6.85
CA HIS A 52 7.81 -21.87 7.28
C HIS A 52 7.74 -20.36 7.46
N ASN A 53 8.33 -19.88 8.54
CA ASN A 53 8.57 -18.45 8.75
C ASN A 53 9.87 -18.06 8.03
N ILE A 54 9.76 -17.20 7.01
CA ILE A 54 10.87 -16.70 6.19
C ILE A 54 11.14 -15.21 6.42
N LEU A 55 10.47 -14.60 7.39
CA LEU A 55 10.65 -13.21 7.77
C LEU A 55 11.88 -13.03 8.66
#